data_AF-A0A109J8G5-F1
#
_entry.id   AF-A0A109J8G5-F1
#
_cell.length_a   1.000
_cell.length_b   1.000
_cell.length_c   1.000
_cell.angle_alpha   90.00
_cell.angle_beta   90.00
_cell.angle_gamma   90.00
#
_symmetry.space_group_name_H-M   'P 1'
#
loop_
_entity.id
_entity.type
_entity.pdbx_description
1 polymer ?
#
loop_
_entity_poly.entity_id
_entity_poly.type
_entity_poly.pdbx_seq_one_letter_code
_entity_poly.pdbx_strand_id
1 'polypeptide(L)'
;MAHWLYKSEPASWSWEQQKAAGEKGTEWTGVRNYLARNNMRAMQLGDKGFFYHSNEGLEIVGIVEVCALSHPDSTAAGDDRWDCVDIRAVCDIPKPVSLKDIKANEKFAKMSLVTSMRLSVQPVTDEEYLEICRLGGLDNPPR
;
A
#
# COMPACT_ATOMS: atom_id res chain seq x y z
N MET A 1 9.63 -12.26 0.86
CA MET A 1 9.52 -10.79 0.69
C MET A 1 8.41 -10.31 1.58
N ALA A 2 8.48 -9.10 2.10
CA ALA A 2 7.43 -8.57 2.96
C ALA A 2 6.29 -8.00 2.10
N HIS A 3 5.06 -8.04 2.64
CA HIS A 3 3.88 -7.48 2.00
C HIS A 3 3.35 -6.29 2.79
N TRP A 4 2.85 -5.29 2.06
CA TRP A 4 2.45 -4.01 2.63
C TRP A 4 1.10 -3.54 2.08
N LEU A 5 0.53 -2.51 2.69
CA LEU A 5 -0.63 -1.80 2.17
C LEU A 5 -0.44 -0.29 2.34
N TYR A 6 -0.73 0.45 1.28
CA TYR A 6 -0.60 1.91 1.19
C TYR A 6 -1.99 2.52 0.98
N LYS A 7 -2.44 3.33 1.93
CA LYS A 7 -3.70 4.07 1.81
C LYS A 7 -3.47 5.37 1.05
N SER A 8 -4.29 5.62 0.04
CA SER A 8 -4.30 6.85 -0.74
C SER A 8 -5.72 7.33 -0.99
N GLU A 9 -5.97 8.62 -0.83
CA GLU A 9 -7.26 9.21 -1.20
C GLU A 9 -7.28 9.48 -2.71
N PRO A 10 -8.23 8.93 -3.49
CA PRO A 10 -8.22 9.06 -4.95
C PRO A 10 -8.24 10.50 -5.44
N ALA A 11 -8.88 11.40 -4.69
CA ALA A 11 -8.92 12.82 -4.99
C ALA A 11 -7.54 13.52 -4.88
N SER A 12 -6.63 12.97 -4.08
CA SER A 12 -5.26 13.48 -3.93
C SER A 12 -4.27 12.72 -4.82
N TRP A 13 -4.32 11.39 -4.77
CA TRP A 13 -3.45 10.52 -5.57
C TRP A 13 -4.17 9.20 -5.89
N SER A 14 -4.68 9.11 -7.11
CA SER A 14 -5.44 7.96 -7.62
C SER A 14 -4.54 6.84 -8.13
N TRP A 15 -5.14 5.66 -8.33
CA TRP A 15 -4.44 4.53 -8.92
C TRP A 15 -4.05 4.77 -10.39
N GLU A 16 -4.86 5.52 -11.14
CA GLU A 16 -4.53 5.91 -12.51
C GLU A 16 -3.31 6.84 -12.56
N GLN A 17 -3.19 7.77 -11.61
CA GLN A 17 -1.98 8.60 -11.48
C GLN A 17 -0.75 7.76 -11.12
N GLN A 18 -0.91 6.78 -10.22
CA GLN A 18 0.17 5.87 -9.85
C GLN A 18 0.65 5.02 -11.04
N LYS A 19 -0.27 4.55 -11.90
CA LYS A 19 0.08 3.87 -13.15
C LYS A 19 0.76 4.81 -14.15
N ALA A 20 0.26 6.04 -14.29
CA ALA A 20 0.82 7.04 -15.19
C ALA A 20 2.25 7.48 -14.80
N ALA A 21 2.62 7.38 -13.52
CA ALA A 21 3.98 7.61 -13.05
C ALA A 21 5.00 6.59 -13.60
N GLY A 22 4.53 5.41 -14.02
CA GLY A 22 5.34 4.40 -14.71
C GLY A 22 6.52 3.87 -13.88
N GLU A 23 7.59 3.47 -14.57
CA GLU A 23 8.77 2.84 -13.94
C GLU A 23 9.51 3.75 -12.95
N LYS A 24 9.38 5.08 -13.12
CA LYS A 24 9.94 6.07 -12.21
C LYS A 24 9.33 5.95 -10.81
N GLY A 25 8.09 5.49 -10.71
CA GLY A 25 7.37 5.41 -9.45
C GLY A 25 7.01 6.78 -8.89
N THR A 26 6.70 6.80 -7.59
CA THR A 26 6.23 7.97 -6.87
C THR A 26 6.74 7.93 -5.45
N GLU A 27 7.29 9.06 -5.00
CA GLU A 27 7.70 9.28 -3.63
C GLU A 27 6.49 9.27 -2.69
N TRP A 28 6.50 8.39 -1.69
CA TRP A 28 5.38 8.20 -0.77
C TRP A 28 5.37 9.23 0.38
N THR A 29 5.34 10.51 -0.01
CA THR A 29 5.45 11.68 0.86
C THR A 29 4.27 11.85 1.83
N GLY A 30 4.41 12.77 2.79
CA GLY A 30 3.31 13.26 3.62
C GLY A 30 2.96 12.35 4.80
N VAL A 31 3.67 11.22 4.99
CA VAL A 31 3.50 10.36 6.16
C VAL A 31 4.02 11.10 7.41
N ARG A 32 3.11 11.38 8.35
CA ARG A 32 3.42 12.00 9.66
C ARG A 32 3.04 11.10 10.83
N ASN A 33 3.06 9.79 10.62
CA ASN A 33 2.83 8.77 11.64
C ASN A 33 4.09 7.92 11.83
N TYR A 34 4.62 7.87 13.06
CA TYR A 34 5.87 7.17 13.37
C TYR A 34 5.84 5.67 13.03
N LEU A 35 4.73 4.99 13.25
CA LEU A 35 4.61 3.56 12.93
C LEU A 35 4.57 3.35 11.42
N ALA A 36 3.81 4.16 10.68
CA ALA A 36 3.78 4.10 9.21
C ALA A 36 5.17 4.37 8.60
N ARG A 37 5.89 5.37 9.12
CA ARG A 37 7.29 5.64 8.74
C ARG A 37 8.18 4.43 9.03
N ASN A 38 8.08 3.85 10.23
CA ASN A 38 8.89 2.69 10.59
C ASN A 38 8.57 1.46 9.73
N ASN A 39 7.32 1.28 9.29
CA ASN A 39 6.97 0.27 8.30
C ASN A 39 7.70 0.51 6.97
N MET A 40 7.72 1.75 6.47
CA MET A 40 8.49 2.10 5.27
C MET A 40 10.00 1.87 5.42
N ARG A 41 10.57 2.16 6.59
CA ARG A 41 11.98 1.88 6.89
C ARG A 41 12.33 0.39 6.89
N ALA A 42 11.35 -0.48 7.12
CA ALA A 42 11.54 -1.93 7.12
C ALA A 42 11.45 -2.55 5.71
N MET A 43 10.94 -1.80 4.72
CA MET A 43 10.77 -2.27 3.35
C MET A 43 12.11 -2.52 2.66
N GLN A 44 12.12 -3.49 1.75
CA GLN A 44 13.22 -3.78 0.83
C GLN A 44 12.80 -3.52 -0.62
N LEU A 45 13.78 -3.32 -1.51
CA LEU A 45 13.51 -3.17 -2.95
C LEU A 45 12.77 -4.40 -3.48
N GLY A 46 11.71 -4.16 -4.24
CA GLY A 46 10.86 -5.18 -4.83
C GLY A 46 9.76 -5.69 -3.91
N ASP A 47 9.76 -5.39 -2.60
CA ASP A 47 8.66 -5.75 -1.70
C ASP A 47 7.33 -5.28 -2.28
N LYS A 48 6.32 -6.14 -2.21
CA LYS A 48 5.01 -5.90 -2.82
C LYS A 48 4.06 -5.25 -1.83
N GLY A 49 3.09 -4.53 -2.34
CA GLY A 49 1.99 -4.09 -1.49
C GLY A 49 0.75 -3.70 -2.26
N PHE A 50 -0.33 -3.50 -1.51
CA PHE A 50 -1.62 -3.10 -2.04
C PHE A 50 -1.76 -1.58 -2.09
N PHE A 51 -2.24 -1.07 -3.22
CA PHE A 51 -2.73 0.30 -3.33
C PHE A 51 -4.21 0.31 -2.94
N TYR A 52 -4.51 0.92 -1.80
CA TYR A 52 -5.85 1.00 -1.24
C TYR A 52 -6.40 2.42 -1.36
N HIS A 53 -7.58 2.55 -1.97
CA HIS A 53 -8.32 3.80 -1.99
C HIS A 53 -9.00 4.02 -0.64
N SER A 54 -8.60 5.08 0.06
CA SER A 54 -9.20 5.51 1.33
C SER A 54 -10.13 6.71 1.14
N ASN A 55 -11.01 6.93 2.12
CA ASN A 55 -12.04 7.98 2.14
C ASN A 55 -13.14 7.76 1.09
N GLU A 56 -12.76 7.67 -0.18
CA GLU A 56 -13.62 7.32 -1.32
C GLU A 56 -13.18 5.99 -1.93
N GLY A 57 -14.11 5.23 -2.52
CA GLY A 57 -13.89 3.87 -3.03
C GLY A 57 -13.85 2.82 -1.92
N LEU A 58 -12.92 2.97 -0.96
CA LEU A 58 -12.70 2.03 0.15
C LEU A 58 -12.38 0.62 -0.32
N GLU A 59 -11.46 0.48 -1.26
CA GLU A 59 -11.14 -0.79 -1.92
C GLU A 59 -9.66 -0.90 -2.31
N ILE A 60 -9.18 -2.12 -2.42
CA ILE A 60 -7.86 -2.43 -2.97
C ILE A 60 -8.00 -2.56 -4.48
N VAL A 61 -7.25 -1.72 -5.22
CA VAL A 61 -7.40 -1.54 -6.67
C VAL A 61 -6.18 -1.97 -7.47
N GLY A 62 -5.03 -2.13 -6.82
CA GLY A 62 -3.78 -2.45 -7.50
C GLY A 62 -2.70 -2.99 -6.58
N ILE A 63 -1.66 -3.52 -7.20
CA ILE A 63 -0.43 -3.96 -6.55
C ILE A 63 0.69 -3.02 -6.98
N VAL A 64 1.48 -2.59 -6.00
CA VAL A 64 2.69 -1.79 -6.16
C VAL A 64 3.91 -2.59 -5.71
N GLU A 65 5.09 -2.10 -6.06
CA GLU A 65 6.35 -2.54 -5.47
C GLU A 65 7.21 -1.36 -5.05
N VAL A 66 8.08 -1.59 -4.07
CA VAL A 66 9.07 -0.62 -3.61
C VAL A 66 10.20 -0.51 -4.64
N CYS A 67 10.41 0.70 -5.16
CA CYS A 67 11.45 1.00 -6.16
C CYS A 67 12.56 1.93 -5.64
N ALA A 68 12.39 2.56 -4.48
CA ALA A 68 13.48 3.20 -3.73
C ALA A 68 13.33 2.91 -2.22
N LEU A 69 14.44 2.67 -1.54
CA LEU A 69 14.46 2.49 -0.09
C LEU A 69 14.15 3.81 0.64
N SER A 70 13.87 3.72 1.93
CA SER A 70 13.58 4.88 2.78
C SER A 70 14.66 5.97 2.64
N HIS A 71 14.22 7.17 2.29
CA HIS A 71 15.02 8.38 2.16
C HIS A 71 14.23 9.59 2.70
N PRO A 72 14.89 10.73 3.01
CA PRO A 72 14.20 11.91 3.53
C PRO A 72 13.01 12.32 2.64
N ASP A 73 11.87 12.61 3.26
CA ASP A 73 10.65 13.04 2.59
C ASP A 73 10.83 14.48 2.07
N SER A 74 10.71 14.68 0.76
CA SER A 74 10.91 15.98 0.11
C SER A 74 9.94 17.06 0.59
N THR A 75 8.78 16.67 1.14
CA THR A 75 7.74 17.56 1.70
C THR A 75 7.94 17.85 3.20
N ALA A 76 8.93 17.24 3.85
CA ALA A 76 9.19 17.43 5.27
C ALA A 76 9.97 18.73 5.60
N ALA A 77 10.27 19.56 4.61
CA ALA A 77 10.98 20.84 4.78
C ALA A 77 12.31 20.71 5.56
N GLY A 78 13.03 19.60 5.36
CA GLY A 78 14.31 19.33 6.02
C GLY A 78 14.21 18.68 7.41
N ASP A 79 13.02 18.32 7.87
CA ASP A 79 12.83 17.54 9.10
C ASP A 79 13.28 16.09 8.89
N ASP A 80 14.45 15.75 9.43
CA ASP A 80 15.11 14.44 9.32
C ASP A 80 14.36 13.29 10.01
N ARG A 81 13.31 13.60 10.77
CA ARG A 81 12.43 12.60 11.38
C ARG A 81 11.52 11.95 10.35
N TRP A 82 11.30 12.56 9.18
CA TRP A 82 10.37 12.08 8.18
C TRP A 82 11.08 11.61 6.92
N ASP A 83 10.83 10.36 6.59
CA ASP A 83 11.37 9.65 5.44
C ASP A 83 10.29 8.74 4.87
N CYS A 84 10.44 8.41 3.60
CA CYS A 84 9.53 7.58 2.83
C CYS A 84 10.28 6.79 1.77
N VAL A 85 9.61 5.79 1.23
CA VAL A 85 10.06 5.01 0.07
C VAL A 85 9.48 5.59 -1.21
N ASP A 86 9.99 5.15 -2.36
CA ASP A 86 9.28 5.27 -3.64
C ASP A 86 8.59 3.95 -3.97
N ILE A 87 7.39 4.04 -4.52
CA ILE A 87 6.63 2.89 -5.02
C ILE A 87 6.22 3.08 -6.48
N ARG A 88 6.11 1.98 -7.22
CA ARG A 88 5.61 1.97 -8.59
C ARG A 88 4.55 0.90 -8.80
N ALA A 89 3.65 1.14 -9.75
CA ALA A 89 2.60 0.20 -10.10
C ALA A 89 3.18 -1.09 -10.70
N VAL A 90 2.62 -2.24 -10.31
CA VAL A 90 2.94 -3.56 -10.87
C VAL A 90 1.80 -4.06 -11.75
N CYS A 91 0.60 -4.18 -11.18
CA CYS A 91 -0.59 -4.59 -11.92
C CYS A 91 -1.87 -4.11 -11.22
N ASP A 92 -2.96 -4.03 -11.98
CA ASP A 92 -4.29 -3.85 -11.42
C ASP A 92 -4.70 -5.09 -10.59
N ILE A 93 -5.59 -4.89 -9.62
CA ILE A 93 -6.41 -5.98 -9.11
C ILE A 93 -7.62 -6.14 -10.06
N PRO A 94 -7.77 -7.27 -10.77
CA PRO A 94 -8.82 -7.45 -11.78
C PRO A 94 -10.24 -7.17 -11.26
N LYS A 95 -10.51 -7.56 -10.02
CA LYS A 95 -11.75 -7.27 -9.30
C LYS A 95 -11.42 -6.54 -8.00
N PRO A 96 -11.55 -5.21 -7.93
CA PRO A 96 -11.25 -4.46 -6.71
C PRO A 96 -11.89 -5.09 -5.47
N VAL A 97 -11.11 -5.20 -4.39
CA VAL A 97 -11.53 -5.89 -3.17
C VAL A 97 -11.95 -4.84 -2.15
N SER A 98 -13.26 -4.75 -1.90
CA SER A 98 -13.83 -3.73 -1.03
C SER A 98 -13.51 -3.97 0.45
N LEU A 99 -13.39 -2.89 1.23
CA LEU A 99 -13.25 -2.95 2.68
C LEU A 99 -14.41 -3.72 3.33
N LYS A 100 -15.61 -3.64 2.74
CA LYS A 100 -16.78 -4.38 3.19
C LYS A 100 -16.55 -5.89 3.07
N ASP A 101 -16.07 -6.36 1.93
CA ASP A 101 -15.78 -7.78 1.71
C ASP A 101 -14.63 -8.26 2.60
N ILE A 102 -13.59 -7.43 2.78
CA ILE A 102 -12.48 -7.72 3.69
C ILE A 102 -12.99 -7.88 5.12
N LYS A 103 -13.83 -6.96 5.60
CA LYS A 103 -14.41 -7.04 6.96
C LYS A 103 -15.36 -8.24 7.15
N ALA A 104 -15.99 -8.72 6.08
CA ALA A 104 -16.91 -9.86 6.15
C ALA A 104 -16.18 -11.22 6.17
N ASN A 105 -14.89 -11.27 5.84
CA ASN A 105 -14.12 -12.50 5.81
C ASN A 105 -13.28 -12.65 7.08
N GLU A 106 -13.60 -13.67 7.88
CA GLU A 106 -12.95 -13.93 9.18
C GLU A 106 -11.43 -14.12 9.09
N LYS A 107 -10.91 -14.53 7.93
CA LYS A 107 -9.46 -14.62 7.71
C LYS A 107 -8.73 -13.28 7.89
N PHE A 108 -9.42 -12.17 7.68
CA PHE A 108 -8.86 -10.81 7.82
C PHE A 108 -9.18 -10.16 9.16
N ALA A 109 -9.73 -10.89 10.12
CA ALA A 109 -10.11 -10.32 11.43
C ALA A 109 -8.94 -9.64 12.16
N LYS A 110 -7.70 -10.07 11.89
CA LYS A 110 -6.48 -9.50 12.47
C LYS A 110 -5.73 -8.56 11.53
N MET A 111 -6.15 -8.45 10.27
CA MET A 111 -5.47 -7.64 9.26
C MET A 111 -5.40 -6.19 9.71
N SER A 112 -4.25 -5.55 9.53
CA SER A 112 -4.04 -4.16 9.94
C SER A 112 -5.08 -3.20 9.31
N LEU A 113 -5.61 -3.52 8.13
CA LEU A 113 -6.65 -2.70 7.48
C LEU A 113 -7.95 -2.67 8.28
N VAL A 114 -8.27 -3.78 8.95
CA VAL A 114 -9.47 -3.96 9.77
C VAL A 114 -9.25 -3.46 11.20
N THR A 115 -8.05 -3.62 11.74
CA THR A 115 -7.75 -3.32 13.15
C THR A 115 -7.19 -1.92 13.38
N SER A 116 -6.50 -1.32 12.39
CA SER A 116 -5.82 -0.03 12.53
C SER A 116 -6.47 1.07 11.70
N MET A 117 -7.25 1.93 12.37
CA MET A 117 -8.02 2.99 11.70
C MET A 117 -7.15 4.14 11.16
N ARG A 118 -6.06 4.47 11.85
CA ARG A 118 -5.24 5.67 11.57
C ARG A 118 -3.87 5.36 10.96
N LEU A 119 -3.58 4.09 10.65
CA LEU A 119 -2.31 3.68 10.06
C LEU A 119 -2.43 3.67 8.53
N SER A 120 -1.65 4.50 7.84
CA SER A 120 -1.70 4.69 6.38
C SER A 120 -0.79 3.72 5.60
N VAL A 121 0.32 3.29 6.22
CA VAL A 121 1.21 2.25 5.68
C VAL A 121 1.22 1.10 6.65
N GLN A 122 0.82 -0.08 6.19
CA GLN A 122 0.47 -1.21 7.04
C GLN A 122 1.22 -2.48 6.63
N PRO A 123 1.61 -3.34 7.59
CA PRO A 123 2.07 -4.68 7.27
C PRO A 123 0.88 -5.54 6.80
N VAL A 124 1.16 -6.48 5.92
CA VAL A 124 0.24 -7.51 5.44
C VAL A 124 0.95 -8.85 5.55
N THR A 125 0.31 -9.87 6.12
CA THR A 125 0.92 -11.22 6.16
C THR A 125 0.87 -11.87 4.79
N ASP A 126 1.69 -12.89 4.56
CA ASP A 126 1.67 -13.64 3.30
C ASP A 126 0.30 -14.29 3.04
N GLU A 127 -0.35 -14.80 4.07
CA GLU A 127 -1.69 -15.37 3.97
C GLU A 127 -2.74 -14.32 3.60
N GLU A 128 -2.65 -13.13 4.20
CA GLU A 128 -3.55 -12.01 3.89
C GLU A 128 -3.36 -11.52 2.46
N TYR A 129 -2.10 -11.40 2.02
CA TYR A 129 -1.76 -11.00 0.65
C TYR A 129 -2.33 -11.97 -0.38
N LEU A 130 -2.10 -13.28 -0.19
CA LEU A 130 -2.58 -14.30 -1.11
C LEU A 130 -4.11 -14.37 -1.13
N GLU A 131 -4.78 -14.25 0.01
CA GLU A 131 -6.25 -14.28 0.05
C GLU A 131 -6.87 -13.04 -0.61
N ILE A 132 -6.31 -11.84 -0.43
CA ILE A 132 -6.76 -10.63 -1.14
C ILE A 132 -6.57 -10.81 -2.64
N CYS A 133 -5.41 -11.29 -3.07
CA CYS A 133 -5.15 -11.55 -4.49
C CYS A 133 -6.16 -12.54 -5.08
N ARG A 134 -6.43 -13.65 -4.38
CA ARG A 134 -7.44 -14.64 -4.78
C ARG A 134 -8.84 -14.04 -4.90
N LEU A 135 -9.26 -13.25 -3.92
CA LEU A 135 -10.57 -12.54 -3.96
C LEU A 135 -10.63 -11.54 -5.12
N GLY A 136 -9.49 -10.93 -5.43
CA GLY A 136 -9.31 -9.99 -6.53
C GLY A 136 -9.13 -10.62 -7.91
N GLY A 137 -9.11 -11.95 -8.02
CA GLY A 137 -8.97 -12.67 -9.29
C GLY A 137 -7.53 -12.89 -9.76
N LEU A 138 -6.55 -12.89 -8.85
CA LEU A 138 -5.14 -13.19 -9.11
C LEU A 138 -4.73 -14.49 -8.43
N ASP A 139 -4.77 -15.60 -9.17
CA ASP A 139 -4.35 -16.92 -8.66
C ASP A 139 -2.83 -17.04 -8.49
N ASN A 140 -2.06 -16.30 -9.30
CA ASN A 140 -0.60 -16.25 -9.24
C ASN A 140 -0.14 -14.78 -9.14
N PRO A 141 -0.26 -14.16 -7.96
CA PRO A 141 0.09 -12.75 -7.80
C PRO A 141 1.60 -12.53 -7.93
N PRO A 142 2.03 -11.28 -8.24
CA PRO A 142 3.43 -10.88 -8.17
C PRO A 142 4.06 -11.26 -6.83
N ARG A 143 5.29 -11.75 -6.87
CA ARG A 143 6.05 -12.15 -5.68
C ARG A 143 7.20 -11.21 -5.38
#